data_AF-A0A437M123-F1
#
_entry.id   AF-A0A437M123-F1
#
_cell.length_a   1.000
_cell.length_b   1.000
_cell.length_c   1.000
_cell.angle_alpha   90.00
_cell.angle_beta   90.00
_cell.angle_gamma   90.00
#
_symmetry.space_group_name_H-M   'P 1'
#
loop_
_entity.id
_entity.type
_entity.pdbx_description
1 polymer ?
#
loop_
_entity_poly.entity_id
_entity_poly.type
_entity_poly.pdbx_seq_one_letter_code
_entity_poly.pdbx_strand_id
1 'polypeptide(L)'
;MGDFRISIDIAHLIPTGAALQGGGQGAFPNLAFAVKTLTEHAHSQWVAYASGAPLPNGRSVSNRTGTYARSIMLRQLGEFEGEVYTELPYARVIEYGAPARDMTQILGRSLKVRISKQGKRYLIIPFRSYGPTSNIGARMPQAIHDWWKGGDRTNSHITSVGWRASGTGAIAFRNQEGGGIRERRGEIVDVTKRNYSYGSKLTKGDIERMGLGKEAVRRFAGMYRFDKPASEGKSGGGHSQFINFRVMMEGSKGWRAPARPGLHIAETVGKQIEPLAEKAFGKAVEADVQALLRIG
;
A
#
# COMPACT_ATOMS: atom_id res chain seq x y z
N MET A 1 -15.44 -9.97 0.64
CA MET A 1 -14.69 -9.13 -0.32
C MET A 1 -15.21 -7.71 -0.22
N GLY A 2 -14.36 -6.70 -0.41
CA GLY A 2 -14.74 -5.30 -0.29
C GLY A 2 -14.86 -4.72 -1.69
N ASP A 3 -16.01 -4.93 -2.31
CA ASP A 3 -16.28 -4.50 -3.67
C ASP A 3 -16.80 -3.06 -3.61
N PHE A 4 -16.20 -2.17 -4.39
CA PHE A 4 -16.75 -0.83 -4.63
C PHE A 4 -17.24 -0.76 -6.05
N ARG A 5 -18.50 -0.35 -6.21
CA ARG A 5 -19.21 -0.31 -7.47
C ARG A 5 -20.00 0.99 -7.54
N ILE A 6 -19.92 1.67 -8.66
CA ILE A 6 -20.81 2.75 -9.06
C ILE A 6 -21.57 2.19 -10.25
N SER A 7 -22.86 1.93 -10.06
CA SER A 7 -23.74 1.37 -11.08
C SER A 7 -24.69 2.45 -11.57
N ILE A 8 -24.80 2.58 -12.88
CA ILE A 8 -25.84 3.36 -13.55
C ILE A 8 -26.75 2.34 -14.21
N ASP A 9 -27.88 2.06 -13.58
CA ASP A 9 -28.89 1.10 -14.05
C ASP A 9 -30.27 1.76 -14.04
N ILE A 10 -30.84 1.90 -15.24
CA ILE A 10 -32.22 2.34 -15.45
C ILE A 10 -33.05 1.27 -16.17
N ALA A 11 -32.50 0.07 -16.38
CA ALA A 11 -33.18 -1.01 -17.09
C ALA A 11 -34.45 -1.44 -16.35
N HIS A 12 -34.44 -1.38 -15.02
CA HIS A 12 -35.60 -1.67 -14.17
C HIS A 12 -36.78 -0.70 -14.37
N LEU A 13 -36.55 0.49 -14.94
CA LEU A 13 -37.60 1.46 -15.26
C LEU A 13 -38.28 1.19 -16.61
N ILE A 14 -37.75 0.24 -17.39
CA ILE A 14 -38.30 -0.16 -18.69
C ILE A 14 -39.22 -1.37 -18.47
N PRO A 15 -40.55 -1.25 -18.72
CA PRO A 15 -41.48 -2.36 -18.52
C PRO A 15 -41.09 -3.60 -19.32
N THR A 16 -41.19 -4.78 -18.69
CA THR A 16 -41.01 -6.06 -19.36
C THR A 16 -42.08 -6.22 -20.44
N GLY A 17 -41.68 -6.39 -21.71
CA GLY A 17 -42.59 -6.48 -22.86
C GLY A 17 -42.88 -5.15 -23.57
N ALA A 18 -42.24 -4.04 -23.19
CA ALA A 18 -42.24 -2.84 -24.03
C ALA A 18 -41.64 -3.18 -25.42
N ALA A 19 -42.09 -2.49 -26.48
CA ALA A 19 -41.61 -2.64 -27.87
C ALA A 19 -40.09 -2.37 -28.09
N LEU A 20 -39.34 -2.29 -27.00
CA LEU A 20 -37.93 -2.00 -26.83
C LEU A 20 -37.08 -3.27 -26.65
N GLN A 21 -37.71 -4.45 -26.53
CA GLN A 21 -37.00 -5.73 -26.24
C GLN A 21 -36.26 -6.37 -27.43
N GLY A 22 -36.25 -5.74 -28.61
CA GLY A 22 -35.56 -6.23 -29.81
C GLY A 22 -34.19 -5.57 -30.11
N GLY A 23 -33.67 -4.72 -29.21
CA GLY A 23 -32.50 -3.88 -29.44
C GLY A 23 -32.84 -2.43 -29.08
N GLY A 24 -32.72 -2.08 -27.80
CA GLY A 24 -33.15 -0.80 -27.22
C GLY A 24 -32.41 0.42 -27.78
N GLN A 25 -31.23 0.24 -28.40
CA GLN A 25 -30.59 1.28 -29.22
C GLN A 25 -31.49 1.80 -30.34
N GLY A 26 -32.41 0.98 -30.87
CA GLY A 26 -33.29 1.39 -31.95
C GLY A 26 -34.36 2.40 -31.53
N ALA A 27 -34.76 2.40 -30.25
CA ALA A 27 -35.87 3.22 -29.77
C ALA A 27 -35.44 4.32 -28.79
N PHE A 28 -34.35 4.13 -28.05
CA PHE A 28 -33.77 5.16 -27.16
C PHE A 28 -32.25 5.34 -27.36
N PRO A 29 -31.79 5.69 -28.57
CA PRO A 29 -30.37 5.85 -28.85
C PRO A 29 -29.72 6.97 -28.03
N ASN A 30 -30.43 8.07 -27.74
CA ASN A 30 -29.87 9.17 -26.95
C ASN A 30 -29.70 8.74 -25.49
N LEU A 31 -30.64 7.99 -24.94
CA LEU A 31 -30.54 7.49 -23.56
C LEU A 31 -29.39 6.49 -23.40
N ALA A 32 -29.24 5.54 -24.33
CA ALA A 32 -28.13 4.59 -24.31
C ALA A 32 -26.77 5.32 -24.40
N PHE A 33 -26.69 6.34 -25.27
CA PHE A 33 -25.51 7.20 -25.37
C PHE A 33 -25.24 7.97 -24.07
N ALA A 34 -26.27 8.52 -23.42
CA ALA A 34 -26.14 9.23 -22.16
C ALA A 34 -25.62 8.32 -21.04
N VAL A 35 -26.17 7.10 -20.91
CA VAL A 35 -25.72 6.11 -19.91
C VAL A 35 -24.24 5.76 -20.12
N LYS A 36 -23.84 5.46 -21.36
CA LYS A 36 -22.44 5.15 -21.69
C LYS A 36 -21.52 6.33 -21.34
N THR A 37 -21.87 7.53 -21.79
CA THR A 37 -21.06 8.75 -21.59
C THR A 37 -20.88 9.07 -20.11
N LEU A 38 -21.95 8.94 -19.30
CA LEU A 38 -21.87 9.17 -17.87
C LEU A 38 -21.07 8.10 -17.13
N THR A 39 -21.16 6.84 -17.58
CA THR A 39 -20.34 5.76 -17.03
C THR A 39 -18.85 6.00 -17.29
N GLU A 40 -18.49 6.40 -18.52
CA GLU A 40 -17.12 6.79 -18.90
C GLU A 40 -16.65 8.02 -18.11
N HIS A 41 -17.53 9.00 -17.89
CA HIS A 41 -17.23 10.18 -17.09
C HIS A 41 -16.96 9.81 -15.61
N ALA A 42 -17.80 8.96 -15.03
CA ALA A 42 -17.62 8.46 -13.67
C ALA A 42 -16.29 7.70 -13.51
N HIS A 43 -15.94 6.87 -14.50
CA HIS A 43 -14.66 6.16 -14.53
C HIS A 43 -13.47 7.11 -14.57
N SER A 44 -13.48 8.06 -15.51
CA SER A 44 -12.45 9.09 -15.64
C SER A 44 -12.25 9.88 -14.34
N GLN A 45 -13.35 10.30 -13.72
CA GLN A 45 -13.32 11.08 -12.48
C GLN A 45 -12.80 10.27 -11.29
N TRP A 46 -13.23 9.01 -11.14
CA TRP A 46 -12.71 8.13 -10.10
C TRP A 46 -11.21 7.86 -10.30
N VAL A 47 -10.78 7.55 -11.52
CA VAL A 47 -9.37 7.37 -11.86
C VAL A 47 -8.56 8.64 -11.55
N ALA A 48 -9.08 9.83 -11.84
CA ALA A 48 -8.41 11.09 -11.53
C ALA A 48 -8.18 11.27 -10.02
N TYR A 49 -9.22 11.08 -9.19
CA TYR A 49 -9.09 11.17 -7.73
C TYR A 49 -8.16 10.08 -7.18
N ALA A 50 -8.29 8.85 -7.66
CA ALA A 50 -7.41 7.75 -7.31
C ALA A 50 -5.95 7.99 -7.75
N SER A 51 -5.75 8.82 -8.77
CA SER A 51 -4.43 9.23 -9.27
C SER A 51 -3.79 10.36 -8.47
N GLY A 52 -4.56 11.07 -7.65
CA GLY A 52 -4.08 12.15 -6.78
C GLY A 52 -4.71 13.52 -7.05
N ALA A 53 -5.69 13.62 -7.96
CA ALA A 53 -6.47 14.83 -8.10
C ALA A 53 -7.17 15.18 -6.76
N PRO A 54 -7.31 16.47 -6.44
CA PRO A 54 -7.95 16.90 -5.20
C PRO A 54 -9.45 16.54 -5.21
N LEU A 55 -9.91 15.94 -4.13
CA LEU A 55 -11.33 15.77 -3.82
C LEU A 55 -11.96 17.15 -3.53
N PRO A 56 -13.29 17.29 -3.59
CA PRO A 56 -14.00 18.54 -3.27
C PRO A 56 -13.68 19.09 -1.88
N ASN A 57 -13.32 18.23 -0.92
CA ASN A 57 -12.91 18.60 0.43
C ASN A 57 -11.41 18.98 0.54
N GLY A 58 -10.69 19.12 -0.58
CA GLY A 58 -9.27 19.45 -0.66
C GLY A 58 -8.31 18.32 -0.33
N ARG A 59 -8.78 17.15 0.08
CA ARG A 59 -7.93 15.97 0.36
C ARG A 59 -7.52 15.30 -0.95
N SER A 60 -6.42 14.53 -0.93
CA SER A 60 -5.97 13.77 -2.10
C SER A 60 -5.35 12.44 -1.71
N VAL A 61 -5.33 11.50 -2.67
CA VAL A 61 -4.65 10.21 -2.51
C VAL A 61 -3.14 10.42 -2.70
N SER A 62 -2.36 10.05 -1.70
CA SER A 62 -0.90 9.95 -1.84
C SER A 62 -0.55 8.66 -2.57
N ASN A 63 -0.23 8.77 -3.86
CA ASN A 63 -0.06 7.62 -4.74
C ASN A 63 1.40 7.14 -4.80
N ARG A 64 1.70 6.01 -4.14
CA ARG A 64 3.08 5.45 -4.15
C ARG A 64 3.37 4.58 -5.37
N THR A 65 2.37 3.88 -5.90
CA THR A 65 2.56 2.88 -6.97
C THR A 65 1.50 2.95 -8.08
N GLY A 66 0.47 3.80 -7.95
CA GLY A 66 -0.65 3.90 -8.90
C GLY A 66 -1.53 2.64 -8.99
N THR A 67 -1.33 1.65 -8.12
CA THR A 67 -2.03 0.36 -8.20
C THR A 67 -3.54 0.51 -8.02
N TYR A 68 -3.96 1.42 -7.13
CA TYR A 68 -5.38 1.67 -6.92
C TYR A 68 -6.05 2.25 -8.18
N ALA A 69 -5.48 3.30 -8.76
CA ALA A 69 -6.02 3.90 -9.98
C ALA A 69 -6.14 2.89 -11.14
N ARG A 70 -5.11 2.05 -11.34
CA ARG A 70 -5.13 1.00 -12.38
C ARG A 70 -6.13 -0.13 -12.12
N SER A 71 -6.60 -0.28 -10.89
CA SER A 71 -7.57 -1.32 -10.53
C SER A 71 -9.02 -0.90 -10.71
N ILE A 72 -9.28 0.35 -11.12
CA ILE A 72 -10.62 0.85 -11.40
C ILE A 72 -10.96 0.49 -12.85
N MET A 73 -11.96 -0.36 -12.99
CA MET A 73 -12.41 -0.91 -14.27
C MET A 73 -13.78 -0.33 -14.61
N LEU A 74 -14.06 -0.28 -15.90
CA LEU A 74 -15.35 0.09 -16.46
C LEU A 74 -15.87 -1.12 -17.25
N ARG A 75 -17.15 -1.44 -17.09
CA ARG A 75 -17.85 -2.42 -17.93
C ARG A 75 -19.26 -1.94 -18.27
N GLN A 76 -19.66 -2.18 -19.50
CA GLN A 76 -21.04 -1.98 -19.94
C GLN A 76 -21.76 -3.34 -19.84
N LEU A 77 -22.85 -3.41 -19.08
CA LEU A 77 -23.61 -4.64 -18.85
C LEU A 77 -24.80 -4.74 -19.83
N GLY A 78 -25.35 -3.60 -20.22
CA GLY A 78 -26.40 -3.48 -21.23
C GLY A 78 -26.45 -2.06 -21.80
N GLU A 79 -27.36 -1.80 -22.73
CA GLU A 79 -27.47 -0.48 -23.38
C GLU A 79 -27.80 0.64 -22.39
N PHE A 80 -28.54 0.30 -21.34
CA PHE A 80 -28.95 1.22 -20.26
C PHE A 80 -28.32 0.86 -18.91
N GLU A 81 -27.25 0.07 -18.93
CA GLU A 81 -26.56 -0.37 -17.72
C GLU A 81 -25.04 -0.31 -17.86
N GLY A 82 -24.41 0.53 -17.05
CA GLY A 82 -22.96 0.68 -16.96
C GLY A 82 -22.47 0.60 -15.53
N GLU A 83 -21.29 0.02 -15.32
CA GLU A 83 -20.69 -0.10 -13.99
C GLU A 83 -19.21 0.29 -14.01
N VAL A 84 -18.82 1.07 -13.00
CA VAL A 84 -17.42 1.35 -12.66
C VAL A 84 -17.11 0.66 -11.33
N TYR A 85 -16.07 -0.17 -11.29
CA TYR A 85 -15.80 -1.00 -10.11
C TYR A 85 -14.32 -1.21 -9.84
N THR A 86 -14.00 -1.67 -8.64
CA THR A 86 -12.69 -2.20 -8.29
C THR A 86 -12.80 -3.37 -7.34
N GLU A 87 -12.04 -4.42 -7.63
CA GLU A 87 -11.93 -5.61 -6.78
C GLU A 87 -10.71 -5.55 -5.84
N LEU A 88 -9.93 -4.45 -5.88
CA LEU A 88 -8.73 -4.34 -5.08
C LEU A 88 -9.10 -4.36 -3.59
N PRO A 89 -8.67 -5.36 -2.80
CA PRO A 89 -9.07 -5.44 -1.39
C PRO A 89 -8.62 -4.23 -0.57
N TYR A 90 -7.56 -3.56 -1.01
CA TYR A 90 -7.03 -2.35 -0.39
C TYR A 90 -7.89 -1.10 -0.67
N ALA A 91 -8.77 -1.10 -1.68
CA ALA A 91 -9.71 -0.01 -1.94
C ALA A 91 -10.54 0.33 -0.69
N ARG A 92 -10.95 -0.70 0.08
CA ARG A 92 -11.71 -0.51 1.32
C ARG A 92 -11.01 0.37 2.35
N VAL A 93 -9.69 0.24 2.43
CA VAL A 93 -8.87 1.04 3.35
C VAL A 93 -8.77 2.49 2.89
N ILE A 94 -8.82 2.73 1.58
CA ILE A 94 -8.82 4.08 1.01
C ILE A 94 -10.19 4.73 1.24
N GLU A 95 -11.26 3.99 0.97
CA GLU A 95 -12.63 4.48 1.06
C GLU A 95 -13.06 4.78 2.50
N TYR A 96 -12.94 3.79 3.40
CA TYR A 96 -13.43 3.91 4.78
C TYR A 96 -12.33 4.12 5.83
N GLY A 97 -11.07 4.08 5.41
CA GLY A 97 -9.94 4.28 6.30
C GLY A 97 -9.43 3.00 6.94
N ALA A 98 -8.51 3.16 7.88
CA ALA A 98 -7.95 2.07 8.67
C ALA A 98 -7.97 2.42 10.15
N PRO A 99 -8.30 1.46 11.03
CA PRO A 99 -8.12 1.65 12.46
C PRO A 99 -6.63 1.74 12.81
N ALA A 100 -6.34 2.26 14.00
CA ALA A 100 -4.99 2.22 14.53
C ALA A 100 -4.49 0.77 14.60
N ARG A 101 -3.23 0.54 14.22
CA ARG A 101 -2.62 -0.80 14.24
C ARG A 101 -1.45 -0.83 15.21
N ASP A 102 -1.51 -1.75 16.16
CA ASP A 102 -0.38 -2.05 17.04
C ASP A 102 0.54 -3.06 16.36
N MET A 103 1.69 -2.60 15.87
CA MET A 103 2.65 -3.48 15.19
C MET A 103 3.36 -4.41 16.18
N THR A 104 3.29 -4.16 17.48
CA THR A 104 3.90 -5.04 18.50
C THR A 104 3.25 -6.42 18.58
N GLN A 105 2.07 -6.61 17.99
CA GLN A 105 1.43 -7.93 17.87
C GLN A 105 2.32 -8.96 17.13
N ILE A 106 3.22 -8.51 16.25
CA ILE A 106 4.19 -9.39 15.58
C ILE A 106 5.16 -10.06 16.56
N LEU A 107 5.36 -9.46 17.75
CA LEU A 107 6.21 -10.03 18.81
C LEU A 107 5.66 -11.35 19.34
N GLY A 108 4.38 -11.66 19.14
CA GLY A 108 3.81 -12.96 19.46
C GLY A 108 3.93 -14.00 18.33
N ARG A 109 4.40 -13.60 17.14
CA ARG A 109 4.37 -14.43 15.92
C ARG A 109 5.70 -14.61 15.20
N SER A 110 6.70 -13.76 15.46
CA SER A 110 7.98 -13.84 14.77
C SER A 110 8.97 -14.71 15.53
N LEU A 111 9.60 -15.68 14.86
CA LEU A 111 10.69 -16.46 15.45
C LEU A 111 11.93 -15.63 15.78
N LYS A 112 12.09 -14.46 15.17
CA LYS A 112 13.24 -13.60 15.41
C LYS A 112 13.11 -12.79 16.70
N VAL A 113 12.01 -12.93 17.43
CA VAL A 113 11.81 -12.31 18.74
C VAL A 113 12.85 -12.80 19.74
N ARG A 114 13.18 -11.94 20.68
CA ARG A 114 14.08 -12.15 21.81
C ARG A 114 13.36 -11.78 23.11
N ILE A 115 13.84 -12.31 24.22
CA ILE A 115 13.35 -11.98 25.56
C ILE A 115 14.42 -11.13 26.25
N SER A 116 14.02 -10.01 26.86
CA SER A 116 14.93 -9.15 27.62
C SER A 116 15.22 -9.76 28.98
N LYS A 117 16.20 -9.20 29.71
CA LYS A 117 16.47 -9.62 31.11
C LYS A 117 15.24 -9.49 32.02
N GLN A 118 14.34 -8.56 31.69
CA GLN A 118 13.08 -8.32 32.40
C GLN A 118 11.89 -9.14 31.84
N GLY A 119 12.15 -10.16 31.02
CA GLY A 119 11.10 -11.02 30.46
C GLY A 119 10.29 -10.42 29.30
N LYS A 120 10.60 -9.19 28.85
CA LYS A 120 9.83 -8.54 27.78
C LYS A 120 10.26 -9.02 26.40
N ARG A 121 9.29 -9.23 25.50
CA ARG A 121 9.57 -9.58 24.10
C ARG A 121 10.03 -8.35 23.32
N TYR A 122 11.02 -8.56 22.46
CA TYR A 122 11.48 -7.53 21.54
C TYR A 122 12.03 -8.10 20.23
N LEU A 123 12.01 -7.27 19.19
CA LEU A 123 12.53 -7.56 17.86
C LEU A 123 13.47 -6.43 17.44
N ILE A 124 14.63 -6.81 16.89
CA ILE A 124 15.57 -5.88 16.27
C ILE A 124 15.29 -5.87 14.77
N ILE A 125 14.91 -4.70 14.24
CA ILE A 125 14.50 -4.51 12.85
C ILE A 125 15.57 -3.69 12.12
N PRO A 126 16.26 -4.27 11.12
CA PRO A 126 17.19 -3.52 10.29
C PRO A 126 16.43 -2.72 9.22
N PHE A 127 16.69 -1.42 9.15
CA PHE A 127 16.24 -0.52 8.10
C PHE A 127 17.43 -0.21 7.19
N ARG A 128 17.32 -0.62 5.93
CA ARG A 128 18.34 -0.35 4.92
C ARG A 128 18.11 1.02 4.30
N SER A 129 19.20 1.77 4.17
CA SER A 129 19.28 2.98 3.39
C SER A 129 20.17 2.74 2.19
N TYR A 130 19.83 3.38 1.08
CA TYR A 130 20.54 3.23 -0.18
C TYR A 130 21.22 4.55 -0.54
N GLY A 131 22.20 4.48 -1.42
CA GLY A 131 22.92 5.67 -1.91
C GLY A 131 21.98 6.71 -2.53
N PRO A 132 22.46 7.95 -2.69
CA PRO A 132 21.65 9.09 -3.11
C PRO A 132 20.99 8.90 -4.48
N THR A 133 21.62 8.13 -5.37
CA THR A 133 21.12 7.83 -6.73
C THR A 133 20.23 6.59 -6.82
N SER A 134 19.96 5.89 -5.71
CA SER A 134 19.19 4.65 -5.75
C SER A 134 17.71 4.88 -6.03
N ASN A 135 17.12 4.08 -6.91
CA ASN A 135 15.67 4.07 -7.18
C ASN A 135 14.88 3.13 -6.25
N ILE A 136 15.54 2.54 -5.25
CA ILE A 136 14.94 1.54 -4.37
C ILE A 136 15.09 1.98 -2.92
N GLY A 137 14.01 1.84 -2.14
CA GLY A 137 14.03 2.01 -0.69
C GLY A 137 14.29 3.44 -0.20
N ALA A 138 14.79 3.57 1.03
CA ALA A 138 15.05 4.88 1.63
C ALA A 138 16.37 5.46 1.09
N ARG A 139 16.27 6.51 0.28
CA ARG A 139 17.41 7.26 -0.24
C ARG A 139 18.13 8.02 0.88
N MET A 140 19.44 7.89 0.92
CA MET A 140 20.32 8.64 1.80
C MET A 140 20.67 10.00 1.18
N PRO A 141 20.67 11.10 1.96
CA PRO A 141 21.19 12.40 1.52
C PRO A 141 22.65 12.30 1.07
N GLN A 142 23.02 13.09 0.07
CA GLN A 142 24.38 13.14 -0.47
C GLN A 142 25.43 13.43 0.62
N ALA A 143 25.17 14.40 1.50
CA ALA A 143 26.07 14.74 2.60
C ALA A 143 26.36 13.56 3.55
N ILE A 144 25.36 12.73 3.87
CA ILE A 144 25.55 11.54 4.71
C ILE A 144 26.36 10.48 3.96
N HIS A 145 26.10 10.32 2.67
CA HIS A 145 26.84 9.37 1.84
C HIS A 145 28.32 9.76 1.73
N ASP A 146 28.62 11.05 1.56
CA ASP A 146 29.98 11.56 1.50
C ASP A 146 30.68 11.48 2.86
N TRP A 147 29.96 11.70 3.96
CA TRP A 147 30.48 11.46 5.32
C TRP A 147 30.97 10.02 5.51
N TRP A 148 30.26 9.04 4.94
CA TRP A 148 30.66 7.63 4.99
C TRP A 148 31.84 7.29 4.07
N LYS A 149 32.13 8.12 3.06
CA LYS A 149 33.29 7.98 2.19
C LYS A 149 34.57 8.57 2.80
N GLY A 150 34.45 9.36 3.88
CA GLY A 150 35.61 9.87 4.60
C GLY A 150 36.51 8.75 5.14
N GLY A 151 37.83 8.97 5.09
CA GLY A 151 38.86 7.93 5.29
C GLY A 151 38.91 7.30 6.69
N ASP A 152 38.48 8.01 7.74
CA ASP A 152 38.64 7.55 9.13
C ASP A 152 37.47 6.67 9.62
N ARG A 153 36.62 6.17 8.70
CA ARG A 153 35.41 5.42 9.07
C ARG A 153 35.62 3.93 8.91
N THR A 154 35.51 3.21 10.02
CA THR A 154 35.55 1.75 10.06
C THR A 154 34.18 1.15 9.73
N ASN A 155 34.17 0.09 8.92
CA ASN A 155 32.95 -0.64 8.60
C ASN A 155 32.62 -1.67 9.70
N SER A 156 31.34 -2.01 9.78
CA SER A 156 30.82 -3.09 10.60
C SER A 156 30.80 -4.41 9.82
N HIS A 157 31.04 -5.54 10.47
CA HIS A 157 30.93 -6.85 9.82
C HIS A 157 30.41 -7.90 10.78
N ILE A 158 30.04 -9.04 10.22
CA ILE A 158 29.65 -10.22 10.99
C ILE A 158 30.94 -10.93 11.39
N THR A 159 31.17 -11.13 12.69
CA THR A 159 32.33 -11.87 13.20
C THR A 159 32.07 -13.37 13.27
N SER A 160 30.83 -13.76 13.54
CA SER A 160 30.43 -15.16 13.55
C SER A 160 28.91 -15.31 13.45
N VAL A 161 28.49 -16.52 13.10
CA VAL A 161 27.09 -16.96 13.13
C VAL A 161 26.97 -18.08 14.16
N GLY A 162 25.99 -17.98 15.04
CA GLY A 162 25.67 -19.02 16.02
C GLY A 162 24.16 -19.24 16.09
N TRP A 163 23.73 -19.91 17.15
CA TRP A 163 22.32 -20.24 17.39
C TRP A 163 21.83 -19.60 18.68
N ARG A 164 20.52 -19.38 18.79
CA ARG A 164 19.87 -18.92 20.01
C ARG A 164 18.42 -19.38 20.04
N ALA A 165 17.88 -19.53 21.25
CA ALA A 165 16.45 -19.70 21.44
C ALA A 165 15.65 -18.52 20.88
N SER A 166 14.55 -18.83 20.22
CA SER A 166 13.51 -17.87 19.86
C SER A 166 12.71 -17.45 21.11
N GLY A 167 12.42 -16.16 21.23
CA GLY A 167 11.58 -15.65 22.32
C GLY A 167 10.09 -15.97 22.19
N THR A 168 9.66 -16.57 21.08
CA THR A 168 8.27 -17.00 20.83
C THR A 168 8.12 -18.51 20.74
N GLY A 169 9.21 -19.27 20.61
CA GLY A 169 9.20 -20.72 20.36
C GLY A 169 8.70 -21.09 18.96
N ALA A 170 8.44 -22.38 18.73
CA ALA A 170 7.88 -22.88 17.48
C ALA A 170 6.47 -22.29 17.23
N ILE A 171 6.25 -21.84 16.00
CA ILE A 171 4.92 -21.62 15.46
C ILE A 171 4.87 -22.49 14.21
N ALA A 172 4.23 -23.65 14.34
CA ALA A 172 4.01 -24.68 13.31
C ALA A 172 4.73 -24.43 11.97
N PHE A 173 5.91 -25.04 11.80
CA PHE A 173 6.56 -25.11 10.50
C PHE A 173 6.18 -26.42 9.84
N ARG A 174 5.65 -26.34 8.62
CA ARG A 174 5.47 -27.51 7.76
C ARG A 174 6.84 -27.81 7.15
N ASN A 175 7.42 -28.96 7.47
CA ASN A 175 8.64 -29.41 6.82
C ASN A 175 8.34 -29.74 5.34
N GLN A 176 9.32 -29.50 4.47
CA GLN A 176 9.19 -29.66 3.02
C GLN A 176 9.00 -31.13 2.57
N GLU A 177 9.19 -32.09 3.48
CA GLU A 177 9.16 -33.54 3.23
C GLU A 177 7.87 -34.24 3.68
N GLY A 178 6.79 -33.50 3.98
CA GLY A 178 5.49 -34.10 4.27
C GLY A 178 5.39 -34.92 5.57
N GLY A 179 6.48 -35.09 6.32
CA GLY A 179 6.51 -35.79 7.61
C GLY A 179 6.30 -34.86 8.81
N GLY A 180 5.24 -35.15 9.57
CA GLY A 180 5.07 -34.83 11.00
C GLY A 180 5.26 -33.37 11.44
N ILE A 181 4.15 -32.68 11.70
CA ILE A 181 4.12 -31.35 12.31
C ILE A 181 4.77 -31.45 13.71
N ARG A 182 5.84 -30.69 13.99
CA ARG A 182 6.25 -30.43 15.39
C ARG A 182 5.25 -29.41 15.97
N GLU A 183 4.26 -29.93 16.68
CA GLU A 183 2.96 -29.25 16.96
C GLU A 183 2.87 -28.40 18.22
N ARG A 184 3.91 -28.25 19.05
CA ARG A 184 3.71 -27.58 20.35
C ARG A 184 4.18 -26.12 20.35
N ARG A 185 3.21 -25.20 20.28
CA ARG A 185 3.39 -23.79 20.64
C ARG A 185 4.09 -23.71 22.00
N GLY A 186 5.31 -23.16 22.03
CA GLY A 186 6.13 -23.06 23.25
C GLY A 186 7.37 -23.96 23.28
N GLU A 187 7.55 -24.86 22.30
CA GLU A 187 8.82 -25.58 22.15
C GLU A 187 9.94 -24.61 21.71
N ILE A 188 11.11 -24.70 22.34
CA ILE A 188 12.22 -23.80 22.05
C ILE A 188 12.75 -24.11 20.64
N VAL A 189 12.56 -23.17 19.72
CA VAL A 189 13.16 -23.23 18.39
C VAL A 189 14.39 -22.35 18.38
N ASP A 190 15.52 -22.95 18.01
CA ASP A 190 16.74 -22.21 17.76
C ASP A 190 16.70 -21.50 16.42
N VAL A 191 17.10 -20.24 16.44
CA VAL A 191 17.24 -19.39 15.25
C VAL A 191 18.66 -18.90 15.13
N THR A 192 19.09 -18.70 13.89
CA THR A 192 20.41 -18.14 13.61
C THR A 192 20.59 -16.77 14.29
N LYS A 193 21.69 -16.61 15.01
CA LYS A 193 22.17 -15.36 15.61
C LYS A 193 23.45 -14.94 14.88
N ARG A 194 23.54 -13.68 14.48
CA ARG A 194 24.79 -13.09 13.99
C ARG A 194 25.43 -12.29 15.11
N ASN A 195 26.73 -12.48 15.30
CA ASN A 195 27.57 -11.63 16.13
C ASN A 195 28.25 -10.61 15.21
N TYR A 196 28.37 -9.38 15.70
CA TYR A 196 28.82 -8.26 14.90
C TYR A 196 29.99 -7.57 15.58
N SER A 197 30.99 -7.18 14.78
CA SER A 197 31.91 -6.12 15.12
C SER A 197 31.33 -4.83 14.54
N TYR A 198 31.01 -3.88 15.42
CA TYR A 198 30.46 -2.60 15.01
C TYR A 198 31.58 -1.61 14.77
N GLY A 199 31.62 -1.04 13.57
CA GLY A 199 32.52 0.04 13.21
C GLY A 199 31.97 1.40 13.60
N SER A 200 32.29 2.40 12.79
CA SER A 200 31.80 3.78 12.96
C SER A 200 30.28 3.85 12.96
N LYS A 201 29.74 4.79 13.73
CA LYS A 201 28.31 5.05 13.88
C LYS A 201 28.01 6.49 13.53
N LEU A 202 27.05 6.72 12.65
CA LEU A 202 26.58 8.07 12.35
C LEU A 202 25.79 8.62 13.54
N THR A 203 26.27 9.68 14.16
CA THR A 203 25.62 10.29 15.33
C THR A 203 24.65 11.40 14.94
N LYS A 204 23.81 11.82 15.89
CA LYS A 204 22.98 13.02 15.72
C LYS A 204 23.84 14.27 15.44
N GLY A 205 24.93 14.44 16.19
CA GLY A 205 25.84 15.58 16.02
C GLY A 205 26.54 15.61 14.67
N ASP A 206 26.86 14.44 14.08
CA ASP A 206 27.38 14.39 12.69
C ASP A 206 26.37 14.94 11.69
N ILE A 207 25.10 14.54 11.81
CA ILE A 207 24.03 14.95 10.91
C ILE A 207 23.76 16.47 11.05
N GLU A 208 23.76 16.97 12.28
CA GLU A 208 23.58 18.41 12.55
C GLU A 208 24.74 19.23 11.99
N ARG A 209 25.99 18.76 12.12
CA ARG A 209 27.17 19.40 11.51
C ARG A 209 27.12 19.42 9.98
N MET A 210 26.43 18.48 9.35
CA MET A 210 26.16 18.49 7.90
C MET A 210 25.05 19.47 7.49
N GLY A 211 24.46 20.23 8.43
CA GLY A 211 23.37 21.15 8.15
C GLY A 211 22.03 20.46 7.85
N LEU A 212 21.89 19.18 8.21
CA LEU A 212 20.68 18.41 7.93
C LEU A 212 19.65 18.53 9.06
N GLY A 213 18.38 18.70 8.68
CA GLY A 213 17.29 18.94 9.63
C GLY A 213 16.89 17.72 10.48
N LYS A 214 15.97 17.97 11.41
CA LYS A 214 15.44 16.98 12.38
C LYS A 214 14.93 15.68 11.75
N GLU A 215 14.41 15.74 10.52
CA GLU A 215 13.92 14.55 9.82
C GLU A 215 15.07 13.62 9.39
N ALA A 216 16.22 14.17 8.97
CA ALA A 216 17.40 13.37 8.67
C ALA A 216 17.94 12.71 9.95
N VAL A 217 17.98 13.46 11.06
CA VAL A 217 18.37 12.91 12.39
C VAL A 217 17.47 11.73 12.75
N ARG A 218 16.15 11.88 12.69
CA ARG A 218 15.19 10.82 13.03
C ARG A 218 15.35 9.56 12.16
N ARG A 219 15.73 9.73 10.88
CA ARG A 219 15.84 8.64 9.92
C ARG A 219 17.19 7.94 9.97
N PHE A 220 18.28 8.68 10.13
CA PHE A 220 19.62 8.19 9.86
C PHE A 220 20.55 8.17 11.08
N ALA A 221 20.20 8.83 12.19
CA ALA A 221 21.02 8.74 13.40
C ALA A 221 21.06 7.30 13.92
N GLY A 222 22.27 6.84 14.24
CA GLY A 222 22.55 5.46 14.65
C GLY A 222 22.85 4.50 13.51
N MET A 223 23.10 5.01 12.32
CA MET A 223 23.44 4.21 11.14
C MET A 223 24.85 3.63 11.25
N TYR A 224 24.99 2.41 10.75
CA TYR A 224 26.27 1.75 10.53
C TYR A 224 26.44 1.44 9.05
N ARG A 225 27.68 1.48 8.57
CA ARG A 225 28.06 0.95 7.26
C ARG A 225 28.58 -0.47 7.45
N PHE A 226 27.98 -1.44 6.78
CA PHE A 226 28.45 -2.82 6.81
C PHE A 226 29.35 -3.13 5.60
N ASP A 227 30.36 -3.97 5.85
CA ASP A 227 31.17 -4.58 4.80
C ASP A 227 30.29 -5.35 3.81
N LYS A 228 30.75 -5.41 2.57
CA LYS A 228 30.11 -6.22 1.55
C LYS A 228 30.26 -7.68 1.98
N PRO A 229 29.17 -8.48 2.04
CA PRO A 229 29.34 -9.92 2.03
C PRO A 229 29.83 -10.29 0.63
N ALA A 230 31.14 -10.24 0.40
CA ALA A 230 31.75 -10.96 -0.71
C ALA A 230 31.76 -12.43 -0.29
N SER A 231 30.86 -13.24 -0.85
CA SER A 231 31.21 -14.64 -1.02
C SER A 231 32.11 -14.71 -2.23
N GLU A 232 33.23 -15.40 -2.11
CA GLU A 232 33.97 -15.94 -3.24
C GLU A 232 33.02 -16.33 -4.38
N GLY A 233 33.26 -15.76 -5.56
CA GLY A 233 32.73 -16.26 -6.82
C GLY A 233 31.28 -15.96 -7.21
N LYS A 234 30.48 -15.11 -6.52
CA LYS A 234 29.12 -14.79 -7.00
C LYS A 234 28.71 -13.32 -6.88
N SER A 235 28.03 -12.86 -7.93
CA SER A 235 27.44 -11.55 -8.23
C SER A 235 26.42 -11.06 -7.19
N GLY A 236 26.87 -10.74 -5.98
CA GLY A 236 26.13 -9.98 -4.98
C GLY A 236 26.42 -8.47 -5.14
N GLY A 237 25.39 -7.66 -5.36
CA GLY A 237 25.50 -6.22 -5.70
C GLY A 237 26.55 -5.46 -4.87
N GLY A 238 27.48 -4.78 -5.56
CA GLY A 238 28.70 -4.18 -5.02
C GLY A 238 28.53 -2.92 -4.15
N HIS A 239 27.47 -2.83 -3.35
CA HIS A 239 27.18 -1.65 -2.52
C HIS A 239 27.31 -1.97 -1.03
N SER A 240 28.04 -1.12 -0.30
CA SER A 240 28.08 -1.17 1.18
C SER A 240 26.66 -1.01 1.72
N GLN A 241 26.25 -1.83 2.68
CA GLN A 241 24.89 -1.74 3.24
C GLN A 241 24.88 -0.75 4.40
N PHE A 242 24.20 0.37 4.21
CA PHE A 242 23.93 1.35 5.26
C PHE A 242 22.68 0.93 6.03
N ILE A 243 22.83 0.64 7.32
CA ILE A 243 21.77 0.02 8.13
C ILE A 243 21.56 0.78 9.43
N ASN A 244 20.30 1.07 9.73
CA ASN A 244 19.84 1.48 11.05
C ASN A 244 19.14 0.32 11.74
N PHE A 245 19.31 0.16 13.04
CA PHE A 245 18.57 -0.83 13.82
C PHE A 245 17.56 -0.12 14.70
N ARG A 246 16.29 -0.53 14.60
CA ARG A 246 15.26 -0.10 15.54
C ARG A 246 14.78 -1.27 16.36
N VAL A 247 14.50 -1.02 17.64
CA VAL A 247 14.00 -2.03 18.56
C VAL A 247 12.50 -1.84 18.72
N MET A 248 11.73 -2.88 18.39
CA MET A 248 10.32 -3.02 18.74
C MET A 248 10.24 -3.83 20.03
N MET A 249 9.67 -3.26 21.08
CA MET A 249 9.54 -3.90 22.38
C MET A 249 8.09 -3.84 22.86
N GLU A 250 7.67 -4.83 23.64
CA GLU A 250 6.36 -4.79 24.30
C GLU A 250 6.17 -3.53 25.15
N GLY A 251 4.98 -2.93 25.03
CA GLY A 251 4.63 -1.69 25.71
C GLY A 251 5.24 -0.42 25.09
N SER A 252 6.02 -0.53 24.02
CA SER A 252 6.57 0.66 23.35
C SER A 252 5.50 1.37 22.50
N LYS A 253 5.32 2.69 22.73
CA LYS A 253 4.32 3.51 22.03
C LYS A 253 4.67 3.80 20.56
N GLY A 254 5.96 3.78 20.22
CA GLY A 254 6.47 4.15 18.89
C GLY A 254 6.13 3.19 17.74
N TRP A 255 5.49 2.06 18.03
CA TRP A 255 5.12 1.03 17.05
C TRP A 255 3.61 0.93 16.81
N ARG A 256 2.89 2.02 17.07
CA ARG A 256 1.47 2.16 16.76
C ARG A 256 1.29 3.02 15.53
N ALA A 257 0.74 2.45 14.46
CA ALA A 257 0.28 3.24 13.33
C ALA A 257 -1.06 3.89 13.71
N PRO A 258 -1.21 5.22 13.58
CA PRO A 258 -2.45 5.90 13.92
C PRO A 258 -3.58 5.47 12.99
N ALA A 259 -4.82 5.67 13.44
CA ALA A 259 -5.98 5.54 12.58
C ALA A 259 -5.89 6.54 11.42
N ARG A 260 -6.35 6.14 10.25
CA ARG A 260 -6.42 6.99 9.06
C ARG A 260 -7.87 7.07 8.61
N PRO A 261 -8.47 8.27 8.53
CA PRO A 261 -9.85 8.40 8.07
C PRO A 261 -9.96 8.05 6.58
N GLY A 262 -11.12 7.51 6.21
CA GLY A 262 -11.48 7.23 4.82
C GLY A 262 -11.50 8.49 3.95
N LEU A 263 -11.29 8.31 2.65
CA LEU A 263 -11.38 9.37 1.64
C LEU A 263 -12.72 9.36 0.90
N HIS A 264 -13.49 8.27 0.95
CA HIS A 264 -14.82 8.16 0.34
C HIS A 264 -14.85 8.60 -1.13
N ILE A 265 -13.86 8.16 -1.93
CA ILE A 265 -13.68 8.61 -3.31
C ILE A 265 -14.82 8.08 -4.18
N ALA A 266 -15.13 6.79 -4.09
CA ALA A 266 -16.20 6.18 -4.89
C ALA A 266 -17.55 6.81 -4.58
N GLU A 267 -17.84 7.02 -3.29
CA GLU A 267 -19.06 7.68 -2.81
C GLU A 267 -19.14 9.13 -3.29
N THR A 268 -18.00 9.84 -3.28
CA THR A 268 -17.93 11.22 -3.77
C THR A 268 -18.23 11.30 -5.26
N VAL A 269 -17.67 10.39 -6.06
CA VAL A 269 -17.95 10.32 -7.50
C VAL A 269 -19.43 10.04 -7.73
N GLY A 270 -20.02 9.05 -7.04
CA GLY A 270 -21.45 8.75 -7.14
C GLY A 270 -22.32 9.98 -6.87
N LYS A 271 -22.07 10.70 -5.77
CA LYS A 271 -22.78 11.94 -5.40
C LYS A 271 -22.64 13.07 -6.41
N GLN A 272 -21.54 13.11 -7.16
CA GLN A 272 -21.30 14.12 -8.20
C GLN A 272 -21.97 13.74 -9.53
N ILE A 273 -22.02 12.44 -9.85
CA ILE A 273 -22.59 11.93 -11.10
C ILE A 273 -24.12 11.88 -11.05
N GLU A 274 -24.71 11.56 -9.90
CA GLU A 274 -26.17 11.43 -9.72
C GLU A 274 -26.98 12.61 -10.28
N PRO A 275 -26.74 13.88 -9.89
CA PRO A 275 -27.51 15.01 -10.44
C PRO A 275 -27.22 15.28 -11.93
N LEU A 276 -26.03 14.92 -12.43
CA LEU A 276 -25.70 15.01 -13.85
C LEU A 276 -26.47 13.95 -14.65
N ALA A 277 -26.61 12.75 -14.08
CA ALA A 277 -27.33 11.63 -14.66
C ALA A 277 -28.82 11.93 -14.79
N GLU A 278 -29.48 12.38 -13.72
CA GLU A 278 -30.90 12.77 -13.75
C GLU A 278 -31.19 13.76 -14.88
N LYS A 279 -30.37 14.81 -14.98
CA LYS A 279 -30.54 15.86 -15.99
C LYS A 279 -30.28 15.35 -17.41
N ALA A 280 -29.24 14.53 -17.59
CA ALA A 280 -28.89 14.00 -18.91
C ALA A 280 -29.92 12.98 -19.40
N PHE A 281 -30.38 12.09 -18.53
CA PHE A 281 -31.38 11.07 -18.86
C PHE A 281 -32.73 11.69 -19.19
N GLY A 282 -33.19 12.69 -18.43
CA GLY A 282 -34.44 13.39 -18.74
C GLY A 282 -34.42 14.00 -20.15
N LYS A 283 -33.33 14.68 -20.52
CA LYS A 283 -33.17 15.25 -21.86
C LYS A 283 -33.04 14.19 -22.96
N ALA A 284 -32.34 13.11 -22.68
CA ALA A 284 -32.13 12.03 -23.64
C ALA A 284 -33.46 11.32 -23.97
N VAL A 285 -34.26 11.01 -22.94
CA VAL A 285 -35.60 10.44 -23.09
C VAL A 285 -36.52 11.38 -23.88
N GLU A 286 -36.51 12.68 -23.56
CA GLU A 286 -37.32 13.67 -24.29
C GLU A 286 -36.98 13.70 -25.79
N ALA A 287 -35.68 13.69 -26.13
CA ALA A 287 -35.21 13.66 -27.51
C ALA A 287 -35.62 12.37 -28.24
N ASP A 288 -35.50 11.22 -27.58
CA ASP A 288 -35.88 9.93 -28.14
C ASP A 288 -37.40 9.85 -28.39
N VAL A 289 -38.24 10.30 -27.44
CA VAL A 289 -39.70 10.33 -27.61
C VAL A 289 -40.12 11.25 -28.77
N GLN A 290 -39.53 12.44 -28.87
CA GLN A 290 -39.80 13.37 -29.97
C GLN A 290 -39.41 12.79 -31.34
N ALA A 291 -38.32 12.02 -31.41
CA ALA A 291 -37.91 11.36 -32.64
C ALA A 291 -38.90 10.27 -33.05
N LEU A 292 -39.40 9.47 -32.10
CA LEU A 292 -40.41 8.44 -32.36
C LEU A 292 -41.74 9.03 -32.86
N LEU A 293 -42.19 10.13 -32.25
CA LEU A 293 -43.45 10.81 -32.63
C LEU A 293 -43.40 11.51 -34.00
N ARG A 294 -42.21 11.74 -34.57
CA ARG A 294 -42.06 12.33 -35.91
C ARG A 294 -42.05 11.30 -37.03
N ILE A 295 -41.87 10.02 -36.70
CA ILE A 295 -41.75 8.92 -37.66
C ILE A 295 -43.10 8.17 -37.80
N GLY A 296 -44.02 8.34 -36.85
CA GLY A 296 -45.42 7.87 -36.94
C GLY A 296 -46.37 8.93 -37.44
#